data_AF-A0A2X0MKI3-F1
#
_entry.id   AF-A0A2X0MKI3-F1
#
_cell.length_a   1.000
_cell.length_b   1.000
_cell.length_c   1.000
_cell.angle_alpha   90.00
_cell.angle_beta   90.00
_cell.angle_gamma   90.00
#
_symmetry.space_group_name_H-M   'P 1'
#
loop_
_entity.id
_entity.type
_entity.pdbx_description
1 polymer ?
#
loop_
_entity_poly.entity_id
_entity_poly.type
_entity_poly.pdbx_seq_one_letter_code
_entity_poly.pdbx_strand_id
1 'polypeptide(L)'
;MAISLPQPLPQQLTLIDPTMGVEGSSGAPSSPRLRAALLSCPSFKVRCVRGHWPTGIVGDIGAQPFKRVGIRCNQAHIARNTRMCNFVFEEQCEGQCEAYGPIPF
;
A
#
# COMPACT_ATOMS: atom_id res chain seq x y z
N MET A 1 55.15 13.24 2.31
CA MET A 1 53.93 13.17 1.49
C MET A 1 52.75 13.36 2.44
N ALA A 2 52.05 14.49 2.35
CA ALA A 2 50.92 14.81 3.22
C ALA A 2 49.65 14.20 2.64
N ILE A 3 48.90 13.44 3.45
CA ILE A 3 47.59 12.91 3.07
C ILE A 3 46.56 13.68 3.88
N SER A 4 45.89 14.61 3.21
CA SER A 4 44.82 15.45 3.76
C SER A 4 43.56 14.64 4.03
N LEU A 5 43.01 14.74 5.24
CA LEU A 5 41.66 14.28 5.58
C LEU A 5 40.61 15.22 4.96
N PRO A 6 39.45 14.72 4.49
CA PRO A 6 38.32 15.58 4.14
C PRO A 6 37.50 15.99 5.36
N GLN A 7 37.26 17.30 5.48
CA GLN A 7 36.46 17.99 6.51
C GLN A 7 34.94 17.71 6.37
N PRO A 8 34.16 17.77 7.48
CA PRO A 8 32.70 17.71 7.46
C PRO A 8 32.05 19.05 7.06
N LEU A 9 30.97 18.99 6.28
CA LEU A 9 30.16 20.15 5.88
C LEU A 9 29.29 20.68 7.03
N PRO A 10 29.08 22.02 7.12
CA PRO A 10 28.31 22.66 8.18
C PRO A 10 26.79 22.59 7.97
N GLN A 11 26.09 22.61 9.10
CA GLN A 11 24.64 22.70 9.24
C GLN A 11 24.09 24.01 8.68
N GLN A 12 22.88 23.99 8.12
CA GLN A 12 21.89 25.05 8.31
C GLN A 12 20.50 24.55 7.89
N LEU A 13 19.72 24.13 8.89
CA LEU A 13 18.27 23.97 8.78
C LEU A 13 17.66 25.29 9.25
N THR A 14 17.19 26.13 8.34
CA THR A 14 16.36 27.32 8.63
C THR A 14 14.92 27.00 8.18
N LEU A 15 13.98 26.77 9.10
CA LEU A 15 13.17 27.73 9.88
C LEU A 15 11.97 28.24 9.06
N ILE A 16 10.74 27.73 9.30
CA ILE A 16 9.53 28.57 9.46
C ILE A 16 8.40 27.84 10.22
N ASP A 17 7.78 28.63 11.10
CA ASP A 17 6.74 28.41 12.13
C ASP A 17 5.30 28.21 11.58
N PRO A 18 4.37 27.57 12.33
CA PRO A 18 3.00 27.31 11.88
C PRO A 18 2.06 28.47 12.20
N THR A 19 1.66 29.24 11.18
CA THR A 19 0.58 30.23 11.34
C THR A 19 -0.69 29.75 10.61
N MET A 20 -1.77 29.67 11.38
CA MET A 20 -3.13 29.41 10.93
C MET A 20 -3.52 30.36 9.78
N GLY A 21 -3.99 29.79 8.68
CA GLY A 21 -4.74 30.47 7.63
C GLY A 21 -6.01 29.67 7.35
N VAL A 22 -7.14 30.17 7.86
CA VAL A 22 -8.47 29.78 7.41
C VAL A 22 -8.65 30.37 6.01
N GLU A 23 -8.60 29.54 4.97
CA GLU A 23 -9.21 29.87 3.68
C GLU A 23 -9.79 28.61 3.04
N GLY A 24 -11.11 28.57 2.96
CA GLY A 24 -11.78 27.71 2.00
C GLY A 24 -11.38 28.14 0.60
N SER A 25 -10.75 27.25 -0.15
CA SER A 25 -10.58 27.43 -1.57
C SER A 25 -10.59 26.08 -2.25
N SER A 26 -11.55 25.91 -3.15
CA SER A 26 -11.73 24.78 -4.05
C SER A 26 -10.56 24.68 -5.05
N GLY A 27 -9.38 24.36 -4.55
CA GLY A 27 -8.19 24.12 -5.36
C GLY A 27 -8.19 22.67 -5.83
N ALA A 28 -8.64 22.41 -7.06
CA ALA A 28 -8.35 21.13 -7.71
C ALA A 28 -6.83 20.92 -7.69
N PRO A 29 -6.32 19.72 -7.33
CA PRO A 29 -4.89 19.50 -7.23
C PRO A 29 -4.23 19.78 -8.59
N SER A 30 -3.42 20.82 -8.66
CA SER A 30 -2.73 21.31 -9.85
C SER A 30 -1.48 20.50 -10.20
N SER A 31 -1.06 19.60 -9.30
CA SER A 31 0.06 18.69 -9.55
C SER A 31 -0.42 17.45 -10.32
N PRO A 32 0.15 17.16 -11.51
CA PRO A 32 -0.13 15.92 -12.25
C PRO A 32 0.10 14.66 -11.40
N ARG A 33 1.04 14.73 -10.46
CA ARG A 33 1.35 13.64 -9.51
C ARG A 33 0.22 13.39 -8.52
N LEU A 34 -0.41 14.46 -8.00
CA LEU A 34 -1.56 14.34 -7.09
C LEU A 34 -2.78 13.77 -7.83
N ARG A 35 -3.02 14.21 -9.07
CA ARG A 35 -4.11 13.65 -9.90
C ARG A 35 -3.88 12.18 -10.24
N ALA A 36 -2.66 11.80 -10.59
CA ALA A 36 -2.30 10.41 -10.85
C ALA A 36 -2.43 9.53 -9.59
N ALA A 37 -2.06 10.05 -8.42
CA ALA A 37 -2.22 9.35 -7.14
C ALA A 37 -3.69 9.14 -6.74
N LEU A 38 -4.58 10.08 -7.07
CA LEU A 38 -6.02 9.92 -6.85
C LEU A 38 -6.65 8.85 -7.76
N LEU A 39 -6.09 8.65 -8.95
CA LEU A 39 -6.57 7.66 -9.92
C LEU A 39 -5.93 6.27 -9.71
N SER A 40 -4.76 6.20 -9.09
CA SER A 40 -4.07 4.93 -8.82
C SER A 40 -4.72 4.15 -7.68
N CYS A 41 -4.48 2.84 -7.67
CA CYS A 41 -4.82 1.96 -6.56
C CYS A 41 -3.53 1.57 -5.85
N PRO A 42 -3.39 1.83 -4.55
CA PRO A 42 -2.20 1.41 -3.82
C PRO A 42 -2.21 -0.11 -3.67
N SER A 43 -1.04 -0.67 -3.35
CA SER A 43 -0.96 -2.06 -2.91
C SER A 43 -1.57 -2.20 -1.52
N PHE A 44 -2.37 -3.23 -1.31
CA PHE A 44 -2.93 -3.53 0.00
C PHE A 44 -2.53 -4.92 0.47
N LYS A 45 -2.50 -5.11 1.79
CA LYS A 45 -2.30 -6.42 2.41
C LYS A 45 -3.39 -7.38 1.95
N VAL A 46 -2.99 -8.57 1.49
CA VAL A 46 -3.90 -9.65 1.11
C VAL A 46 -3.87 -10.73 2.17
N ARG A 47 -5.03 -10.98 2.79
CA ARG A 47 -5.23 -12.01 3.80
C ARG A 47 -5.66 -13.33 3.16
N CYS A 48 -5.18 -14.43 3.70
CA CYS A 48 -5.54 -15.78 3.30
C CYS A 48 -6.60 -16.31 4.27
N VAL A 49 -7.70 -16.80 3.73
CA VAL A 49 -8.90 -17.14 4.49
C VAL A 49 -9.36 -18.53 4.14
N ARG A 50 -9.59 -19.37 5.15
CA ARG A 50 -10.29 -20.64 5.02
C ARG A 50 -11.72 -20.47 5.55
N GLY A 51 -12.70 -20.71 4.69
CA GLY A 51 -14.12 -20.46 5.00
C GLY A 51 -14.53 -19.02 4.65
N HIS A 52 -15.15 -18.31 5.60
CA HIS A 52 -15.84 -17.05 5.31
C HIS A 52 -15.11 -15.83 5.82
N TRP A 53 -14.80 -14.86 4.95
CA TRP A 53 -14.29 -13.56 5.38
C TRP A 53 -15.33 -12.75 6.20
N PRO A 54 -14.94 -12.02 7.27
CA PRO A 54 -13.59 -11.85 7.80
C PRO A 54 -13.17 -12.89 8.85
N THR A 55 -13.97 -13.93 9.06
CA THR A 55 -13.59 -15.07 9.91
C THR A 55 -12.62 -16.01 9.18
N GLY A 56 -12.00 -16.96 9.89
CA GLY A 56 -11.17 -17.97 9.24
C GLY A 56 -9.88 -17.44 8.57
N ILE A 57 -9.37 -16.28 8.99
CA ILE A 57 -8.07 -15.78 8.55
C ILE A 57 -6.99 -16.71 9.10
N VAL A 58 -6.21 -17.31 8.19
CA VAL A 58 -5.06 -18.17 8.54
C VAL A 58 -3.73 -17.43 8.47
N GLY A 59 -3.68 -16.30 7.74
CA GLY A 59 -2.48 -15.47 7.62
C GLY A 59 -2.61 -14.41 6.53
N ASP A 60 -1.46 -13.86 6.08
CA ASP A 60 -1.40 -12.90 4.97
C ASP A 60 -0.15 -13.11 4.10
N ILE A 61 -0.27 -12.77 2.81
CA ILE A 61 0.83 -12.83 1.81
C ILE A 61 1.40 -11.44 1.52
N GLY A 62 1.32 -10.54 2.51
CA GLY A 62 1.82 -9.17 2.41
C GLY A 62 1.05 -8.28 1.44
N ALA A 63 1.66 -7.17 1.07
CA ALA A 63 1.09 -6.18 0.15
C ALA A 63 1.11 -6.69 -1.29
N GLN A 64 -0.05 -6.71 -1.94
CA GLN A 64 -0.22 -7.11 -3.33
C GLN A 64 -0.79 -5.95 -4.15
N PRO A 65 -0.54 -5.90 -5.48
CA PRO A 65 -1.03 -4.83 -6.32
C PRO A 65 -2.55 -4.88 -6.48
N PHE A 66 -3.18 -3.70 -6.47
CA PHE A 66 -4.59 -3.51 -6.78
C PHE A 66 -4.73 -2.65 -8.04
N LYS A 67 -5.83 -2.84 -8.76
CA LYS A 67 -6.16 -2.09 -9.96
C LYS A 67 -7.54 -1.45 -9.84
N ARG A 68 -7.71 -0.32 -10.51
CA ARG A 68 -8.97 0.41 -10.56
C ARG A 68 -9.99 -0.39 -11.36
N VAL A 69 -11.14 -0.66 -10.75
CA VAL A 69 -12.32 -1.28 -11.39
C VAL A 69 -13.53 -0.41 -11.02
N GLY A 70 -13.96 0.43 -11.96
CA GLY A 70 -14.94 1.48 -11.68
C GLY A 70 -14.42 2.45 -10.61
N ILE A 71 -15.22 2.71 -9.58
CA ILE A 71 -14.82 3.56 -8.44
C ILE A 71 -13.93 2.83 -7.42
N ARG A 72 -13.81 1.50 -7.52
CA ARG A 72 -13.18 0.66 -6.50
C ARG A 72 -11.78 0.21 -6.90
N CYS A 73 -10.99 -0.21 -5.91
CA CYS A 73 -9.73 -0.89 -6.11
C CYS A 73 -9.91 -2.37 -5.81
N ASN A 74 -9.68 -3.23 -6.80
CA ASN A 74 -9.75 -4.68 -6.66
C ASN A 74 -8.35 -5.30 -6.79
N GLN A 75 -8.16 -6.48 -6.23
CA GLN A 75 -6.90 -7.22 -6.40
C GLN A 75 -6.57 -7.39 -7.88
N ALA A 76 -5.35 -7.06 -8.29
CA ALA A 76 -4.95 -7.16 -9.69
C ALA A 76 -4.84 -8.63 -10.14
N HIS A 77 -4.44 -9.53 -9.23
CA HIS A 77 -4.14 -10.94 -9.51
C HIS A 77 -4.76 -11.91 -8.49
N ILE A 78 -6.08 -11.88 -8.32
CA ILE A 78 -6.79 -12.71 -7.33
C ILE A 78 -6.46 -14.21 -7.43
N ALA A 79 -6.39 -14.78 -8.64
CA ALA A 79 -6.09 -16.20 -8.83
C ALA A 79 -4.63 -16.56 -8.48
N ARG A 80 -3.69 -15.63 -8.71
CA ARG A 80 -2.29 -15.82 -8.28
C ARG A 80 -2.20 -15.74 -6.75
N ASN A 81 -2.85 -14.74 -6.16
CA ASN A 81 -2.86 -14.55 -4.71
C ASN A 81 -3.50 -15.74 -3.99
N THR A 82 -4.60 -16.27 -4.53
CA THR A 82 -5.27 -17.47 -4.00
C THR A 82 -4.35 -18.69 -4.06
N ARG A 83 -3.66 -18.92 -5.18
CA ARG A 83 -2.64 -19.98 -5.27
C ARG A 83 -1.50 -19.78 -4.28
N MET A 84 -1.02 -18.56 -4.10
CA MET A 84 0.02 -18.25 -3.11
C MET A 84 -0.46 -18.50 -1.68
N CYS A 85 -1.72 -18.15 -1.35
CA CYS A 85 -2.29 -18.47 -0.04
C CYS A 85 -2.28 -19.98 0.22
N ASN A 86 -2.74 -20.77 -0.74
CA ASN A 86 -2.76 -22.23 -0.60
C ASN A 86 -1.36 -22.85 -0.58
N PHE A 87 -0.37 -22.21 -1.20
CA PHE A 87 1.02 -22.67 -1.16
C PHE A 87 1.73 -22.30 0.15
N VAL A 88 1.58 -21.06 0.62
CA VAL A 88 2.27 -20.57 1.84
C VAL A 88 1.67 -21.19 3.10
N PHE A 89 0.36 -21.41 3.12
CA PHE A 89 -0.38 -21.95 4.26
C PHE A 89 -0.94 -23.34 3.93
N GLU A 90 -0.13 -24.20 3.31
CA GLU A 90 -0.56 -25.52 2.80
C GLU A 90 -1.31 -26.35 3.86
N GLU A 91 -0.77 -26.45 5.08
CA GLU A 91 -1.38 -27.20 6.18
C GLU A 91 -2.71 -26.62 6.65
N GLN A 92 -2.82 -25.28 6.72
CA GLN A 92 -4.04 -24.63 7.21
C GLN A 92 -5.09 -24.49 6.11
N CYS A 93 -4.69 -24.47 4.84
CA CYS A 93 -5.56 -24.20 3.70
C CYS A 93 -6.05 -25.47 3.00
N GLU A 94 -5.21 -26.49 2.87
CA GLU A 94 -5.52 -27.74 2.13
C GLU A 94 -6.10 -27.47 0.73
N GLY A 95 -5.62 -26.42 0.04
CA GLY A 95 -6.13 -26.01 -1.27
C GLY A 95 -7.47 -25.26 -1.27
N GLN A 96 -8.06 -24.99 -0.10
CA GLN A 96 -9.39 -24.37 0.07
C GLN A 96 -9.36 -22.92 0.53
N CYS A 97 -8.19 -22.30 0.66
CA CYS A 97 -8.11 -20.89 1.02
C CYS A 97 -8.40 -19.98 -0.17
N GLU A 98 -8.94 -18.82 0.13
CA GLU A 98 -9.13 -17.70 -0.80
C GLU A 98 -8.35 -16.46 -0.33
N ALA A 99 -7.98 -15.61 -1.29
CA ALA A 99 -7.26 -14.37 -1.05
C ALA A 99 -8.22 -13.17 -0.97
N TYR A 100 -8.18 -12.44 0.15
CA TYR A 100 -9.03 -11.27 0.42
C TYR A 100 -8.22 -9.99 0.59
N GLY A 101 -8.72 -8.90 -0.01
CA GLY A 101 -8.24 -7.54 0.27
C GLY A 101 -8.84 -6.99 1.58
N PRO A 102 -8.43 -5.79 2.00
CA PRO A 102 -8.88 -5.19 3.27
C PRO A 102 -10.38 -4.90 3.33
N ILE A 103 -11.06 -4.81 2.18
CA ILE A 103 -12.51 -4.64 2.11
C ILE A 103 -13.03 -5.66 1.08
N PRO A 104 -13.93 -6.58 1.48
CA PRO A 104 -14.61 -7.48 0.57
C PRO A 104 -15.61 -6.68 -0.28
N PHE A 105 -15.81 -7.12 -1.51
CA PHE A 105 -16.60 -6.44 -2.55
C PHE A 105 -18.05 -6.19 -2.13
#